data_AF-A0AAN3H5H0-F1
#
_entry.id   AF-A0AAN3H5H0-F1
#
_cell.length_a   1.000
_cell.length_b   1.000
_cell.length_c   1.000
_cell.angle_alpha   90.00
_cell.angle_beta   90.00
_cell.angle_gamma   90.00
#
_symmetry.space_group_name_H-M   'P 1'
#
loop_
_entity.id
_entity.type
_entity.pdbx_description
1 polymer ?
#
loop_
_entity_poly.entity_id
_entity_poly.type
_entity_poly.pdbx_seq_one_letter_code
_entity_poly.pdbx_strand_id
1 'polypeptide(L)'
;DTTYFWKQKNEQAYQAIYDGYKNKTDKNIHFVPLMTDENGANVPTNNPAEDPDIESIGYYGSTWRNSAATWTSADRASHFSSWARRGIISDRLATAVLTHAGRTTVKADVPSSETEAPVPSPSETEAVTTTLLSYRVSESEGNLKAQGWEPAGGKAE
;
A
#
# COMPACT_ATOMS: atom_id res chain seq x y z
N ASP A 1 9.48 -5.11 5.46
CA ASP A 1 9.94 -4.08 6.42
C ASP A 1 9.16 -4.20 7.73
N THR A 2 9.36 -3.29 8.69
CA THR A 2 8.72 -3.27 10.01
C THR A 2 8.39 -1.83 10.46
N THR A 3 7.81 -1.65 11.65
CA THR A 3 7.56 -0.32 12.20
C THR A 3 8.85 0.37 12.62
N TYR A 4 8.83 1.70 12.69
CA TYR A 4 9.98 2.50 13.11
C TYR A 4 10.50 2.10 14.51
N PHE A 5 9.59 1.66 15.38
CA PHE A 5 9.89 1.23 16.74
C PHE A 5 10.98 0.15 16.78
N TRP A 6 10.88 -0.85 15.90
CA TRP A 6 11.83 -1.97 15.90
C TRP A 6 13.21 -1.56 15.42
N LYS A 7 13.30 -0.67 14.43
CA LYS A 7 14.58 -0.09 13.99
C LYS A 7 15.22 0.72 15.11
N GLN A 8 14.45 1.54 15.82
CA GLN A 8 14.96 2.34 16.94
C GLN A 8 15.37 1.49 18.14
N LYS A 9 14.63 0.39 18.41
CA LYS A 9 14.91 -0.51 19.53
C LYS A 9 16.22 -1.28 19.34
N ASN A 10 16.54 -1.68 18.11
CA ASN A 10 17.81 -2.32 17.78
C ASN A 10 18.20 -2.12 16.31
N GLU A 11 18.94 -1.05 16.04
CA GLU A 11 19.35 -0.69 14.68
C GLU A 11 20.28 -1.74 14.07
N GLN A 12 21.21 -2.29 14.84
CA GLN A 12 22.16 -3.31 14.35
C GLN A 12 21.43 -4.60 13.92
N ALA A 13 20.49 -5.08 14.72
CA ALA A 13 19.69 -6.25 14.37
C ALA A 13 18.77 -5.97 13.18
N TYR A 14 18.16 -4.78 13.12
CA TYR A 14 17.38 -4.36 11.98
C TYR A 14 18.24 -4.39 10.70
N GLN A 15 19.44 -3.80 10.74
CA GLN A 15 20.34 -3.76 9.61
C GLN A 15 20.73 -5.18 9.16
N ALA A 16 21.20 -6.02 10.08
CA ALA A 16 21.63 -7.38 9.78
C ALA A 16 20.51 -8.24 9.15
N ILE A 17 19.28 -8.11 9.65
CA ILE A 17 18.14 -8.92 9.20
C ILE A 17 17.50 -8.34 7.95
N TYR A 18 17.10 -7.06 7.99
CA TYR A 18 16.30 -6.44 6.93
C TYR A 18 17.13 -6.06 5.70
N ASP A 19 18.40 -5.69 5.84
CA ASP A 19 19.26 -5.51 4.66
C ASP A 19 19.57 -6.85 3.98
N GLY A 20 19.55 -7.95 4.74
CA GLY A 20 19.61 -9.30 4.21
C GLY A 20 18.45 -9.66 3.27
N TYR A 21 17.32 -8.96 3.33
CA TYR A 21 16.22 -9.10 2.37
C TYR A 21 16.35 -8.18 1.14
N LYS A 22 17.00 -7.01 1.28
CA LYS A 22 17.16 -6.05 0.18
C LYS A 22 18.08 -6.55 -0.94
N ASN A 23 19.11 -7.31 -0.58
CA ASN A 23 20.20 -7.69 -1.50
C ASN A 23 20.02 -9.10 -2.10
N LYS A 24 18.79 -9.56 -2.32
CA LYS A 24 18.49 -10.94 -2.78
C LYS A 24 17.55 -10.99 -3.99
N THR A 25 17.60 -9.96 -4.84
CA THR A 25 16.79 -9.90 -6.07
C THR A 25 17.06 -11.06 -7.01
N ASP A 26 18.28 -11.58 -7.08
CA ASP A 26 18.64 -12.77 -7.89
C ASP A 26 17.90 -14.04 -7.45
N LYS A 27 17.34 -14.05 -6.24
CA LYS A 27 16.53 -15.14 -5.69
C LYS A 27 15.02 -14.82 -5.73
N ASN A 28 14.63 -13.81 -6.50
CA ASN A 28 13.27 -13.25 -6.54
C ASN A 28 12.74 -12.83 -5.16
N ILE A 29 13.63 -12.35 -4.28
CA ILE A 29 13.26 -11.75 -2.99
C ILE A 29 13.25 -10.24 -3.17
N HIS A 30 12.07 -9.64 -2.99
CA HIS A 30 11.84 -8.21 -3.18
C HIS A 30 11.48 -7.56 -1.84
N PHE A 31 12.30 -6.61 -1.41
CA PHE A 31 12.06 -5.88 -0.17
C PHE A 31 11.03 -4.77 -0.39
N VAL A 32 9.94 -4.80 0.38
CA VAL A 32 8.92 -3.74 0.37
C VAL A 32 9.15 -2.83 1.59
N PRO A 33 9.50 -1.54 1.39
CA PRO A 33 9.64 -0.57 2.48
C PRO A 33 8.26 -0.18 3.02
N LEU A 34 8.08 -0.23 4.33
CA LEU A 34 6.78 0.03 5.00
C LEU A 34 6.92 1.00 6.17
N MET A 35 8.14 1.38 6.56
CA MET A 35 8.38 2.17 7.76
C MET A 35 7.99 3.65 7.60
N THR A 36 8.17 4.23 6.42
CA THR A 36 7.87 5.65 6.15
C THR A 36 7.01 5.83 4.90
N ASP A 37 6.18 6.87 4.87
CA ASP A 37 5.42 7.30 3.70
C ASP A 37 6.32 7.96 2.63
N GLU A 38 5.72 8.47 1.57
CA GLU A 38 6.38 9.12 0.42
C GLU A 38 7.07 10.44 0.82
N ASN A 39 6.66 11.04 1.93
CA ASN A 39 7.21 12.29 2.48
C ASN A 39 8.26 12.04 3.57
N GLY A 40 8.55 10.77 3.89
CA GLY A 40 9.48 10.38 4.94
C GLY A 40 8.89 10.37 6.36
N ALA A 41 7.58 10.59 6.52
CA ALA A 41 6.92 10.47 7.81
C ALA A 41 6.71 8.99 8.17
N ASN A 42 6.77 8.64 9.46
CA ASN A 42 6.56 7.26 9.89
C ASN A 42 5.14 6.78 9.59
N VAL A 43 5.02 5.56 9.06
CA VAL A 43 3.72 4.92 8.85
C VAL A 43 3.05 4.66 10.22
N PRO A 44 1.77 5.03 10.38
CA PRO A 44 1.07 4.96 11.66
C PRO A 44 1.10 3.58 12.33
N THR A 45 1.32 3.59 13.64
CA THR A 45 1.32 2.42 14.51
C THR A 45 0.10 2.39 15.44
N ASN A 46 -0.04 1.35 16.26
CA ASN A 46 -1.04 1.30 17.32
C ASN A 46 -0.73 2.24 18.50
N ASN A 47 0.20 3.19 18.35
CA ASN A 47 0.34 4.32 19.25
C ASN A 47 -0.93 5.19 19.16
N PRO A 48 -1.64 5.46 20.27
CA PRO A 48 -2.87 6.27 20.26
C PRO A 48 -2.76 7.62 19.55
N ALA A 49 -1.58 8.25 19.59
CA ALA A 49 -1.34 9.53 18.90
C ALA A 49 -1.26 9.41 17.38
N GLU A 50 -0.97 8.21 16.86
CA GLU A 50 -0.80 7.93 15.43
C GLU A 50 -2.04 7.26 14.81
N ASP A 51 -2.93 6.70 15.64
CA ASP A 51 -4.14 6.02 15.22
C ASP A 51 -5.39 6.64 15.87
N PRO A 52 -5.76 7.88 15.47
CA PRO A 52 -6.90 8.58 16.01
C PRO A 52 -8.23 8.02 15.48
N ASP A 53 -9.30 8.36 16.19
CA ASP A 53 -10.66 8.10 15.70
C ASP A 53 -10.96 8.94 14.46
N ILE A 54 -11.72 8.37 13.53
CA ILE A 54 -12.29 9.05 12.38
C ILE A 54 -13.81 8.82 12.43
N GLU A 55 -14.48 9.67 13.21
CA GLU A 55 -15.89 9.53 13.56
C GLU A 55 -16.81 9.52 12.33
N SER A 56 -16.46 10.29 11.29
CA SER A 56 -17.25 10.40 10.05
C SER A 56 -17.45 9.07 9.33
N ILE A 57 -16.57 8.09 9.57
CA ILE A 57 -16.64 6.75 8.97
C ILE A 57 -16.77 5.64 10.03
N GLY A 58 -17.06 6.00 11.28
CA GLY A 58 -17.18 5.06 12.39
C GLY A 58 -15.89 4.29 12.71
N TYR A 59 -14.72 4.84 12.35
CA TYR A 59 -13.45 4.22 12.69
C TYR A 59 -13.01 4.68 14.08
N TYR A 60 -12.98 3.74 15.04
CA TYR A 60 -12.39 3.96 16.35
C TYR A 60 -10.97 3.37 16.36
N GLY A 61 -10.00 4.24 16.56
CA GLY A 61 -8.58 3.93 16.58
C GLY A 61 -8.14 3.24 17.87
N SER A 62 -6.84 3.14 18.04
CA SER A 62 -6.24 2.29 19.08
C SER A 62 -6.33 2.85 20.51
N THR A 63 -6.76 4.10 20.69
CA THR A 63 -6.92 4.76 22.01
C THR A 63 -7.80 3.98 22.97
N TRP A 64 -8.83 3.31 22.46
CA TRP A 64 -9.81 2.56 23.27
C TRP A 64 -9.27 1.23 23.83
N ARG A 65 -8.10 0.78 23.36
CA ARG A 65 -7.37 -0.35 23.96
C ARG A 65 -6.43 0.19 25.04
N ASN A 66 -6.93 0.34 26.26
CA ASN A 66 -6.23 1.06 27.34
C ASN A 66 -5.60 0.16 28.42
N SER A 67 -5.62 -1.15 28.25
CA SER A 67 -5.11 -2.10 29.24
C SER A 67 -4.55 -3.36 28.61
N ALA A 68 -3.77 -4.13 29.37
CA ALA A 68 -3.23 -5.42 28.94
C ALA A 68 -4.28 -6.49 28.62
N ALA A 69 -5.52 -6.30 29.10
CA ALA A 69 -6.64 -7.16 28.72
C ALA A 69 -7.16 -6.87 27.31
N THR A 70 -6.84 -5.70 26.74
CA THR A 70 -7.43 -5.21 25.49
C THR A 70 -6.40 -4.92 24.41
N TRP A 71 -5.17 -4.52 24.74
CA TRP A 71 -4.10 -4.33 23.76
C TRP A 71 -3.33 -5.63 23.47
N THR A 72 -2.66 -5.68 22.32
CA THR A 72 -1.80 -6.82 21.95
C THR A 72 -0.43 -6.78 22.62
N SER A 73 0.11 -5.57 22.84
CA SER A 73 1.42 -5.34 23.44
C SER A 73 1.44 -4.00 24.16
N ALA A 74 2.20 -3.91 25.25
CA ALA A 74 2.45 -2.65 25.95
C ALA A 74 3.27 -1.68 25.07
N ASP A 75 4.17 -2.20 24.24
CA ASP A 75 4.92 -1.42 23.25
C ASP A 75 4.00 -1.05 22.08
N ARG A 76 3.21 0.02 22.23
CA ARG A 76 2.15 0.38 21.28
C ARG A 76 2.62 0.61 19.85
N ALA A 77 3.82 1.18 19.69
CA ALA A 77 4.41 1.44 18.38
C ALA A 77 5.02 0.19 17.67
N SER A 78 5.02 -0.97 18.34
CA SER A 78 5.59 -2.20 17.77
C SER A 78 4.77 -2.81 16.63
N HIS A 79 3.54 -2.34 16.40
CA HIS A 79 2.65 -2.86 15.37
C HIS A 79 2.02 -1.72 14.58
N PHE A 80 1.93 -1.87 13.25
CA PHE A 80 1.18 -0.97 12.38
C PHE A 80 -0.30 -0.92 12.75
N SER A 81 -0.90 0.27 12.62
CA SER A 81 -2.32 0.50 12.89
C SER A 81 -3.24 -0.23 11.91
N SER A 82 -4.51 -0.34 12.27
CA SER A 82 -5.51 -0.89 11.34
C SER A 82 -5.68 0.00 10.12
N TRP A 83 -5.64 1.32 10.30
CA TRP A 83 -5.68 2.29 9.21
C TRP A 83 -4.52 2.12 8.22
N ALA A 84 -3.29 2.04 8.73
CA ALA A 84 -2.10 1.84 7.91
C ALA A 84 -2.14 0.53 7.10
N ARG A 85 -2.71 -0.53 7.69
CA ARG A 85 -2.89 -1.83 7.03
C ARG A 85 -3.91 -1.77 5.90
N ARG A 86 -4.99 -1.00 6.06
CA ARG A 86 -6.00 -0.82 5.00
C ARG A 86 -5.51 0.06 3.85
N GLY A 87 -4.63 1.03 4.15
CA GLY A 87 -4.02 1.89 3.14
C GLY A 87 -2.61 1.45 2.78
N ILE A 88 -1.64 2.33 3.11
CA ILE A 88 -0.26 2.30 2.58
C ILE A 88 0.44 0.93 2.61
N ILE A 89 0.21 0.09 3.62
CA ILE A 89 0.87 -1.22 3.69
C ILE A 89 0.34 -2.15 2.60
N SER A 90 -0.98 -2.24 2.46
CA SER A 90 -1.61 -3.05 1.42
C SER A 90 -1.24 -2.51 0.04
N ASP A 91 -1.26 -1.19 -0.13
CA ASP A 91 -0.93 -0.54 -1.40
C ASP A 91 0.49 -0.86 -1.86
N ARG A 92 1.46 -0.78 -0.96
CA ARG A 92 2.86 -1.07 -1.27
C ARG A 92 3.11 -2.55 -1.53
N LEU A 93 2.48 -3.44 -0.78
CA LEU A 93 2.57 -4.88 -1.04
C LEU A 93 1.96 -5.24 -2.39
N ALA A 94 0.76 -4.74 -2.69
CA ALA A 94 0.09 -4.98 -3.96
C ALA A 94 0.92 -4.44 -5.14
N THR A 95 1.50 -3.26 -4.99
CA THR A 95 2.37 -2.66 -6.00
C THR A 95 3.61 -3.52 -6.23
N ALA A 96 4.30 -3.94 -5.17
CA ALA A 96 5.47 -4.81 -5.31
C ALA A 96 5.15 -6.16 -5.99
N VAL A 97 3.99 -6.76 -5.65
CA VAL A 97 3.53 -7.99 -6.32
C VAL A 97 3.34 -7.77 -7.81
N LEU A 98 2.71 -6.67 -8.22
CA LEU A 98 2.47 -6.43 -9.64
C LEU A 98 3.75 -6.04 -10.38
N THR A 99 4.64 -5.28 -9.76
CA THR A 99 5.93 -4.91 -10.37
C THR A 99 6.85 -6.12 -10.56
N HIS A 100 6.83 -7.10 -9.65
CA HIS A 100 7.81 -8.20 -9.65
C HIS A 100 7.25 -9.56 -10.07
N ALA A 101 5.95 -9.81 -9.85
CA ALA A 101 5.27 -11.06 -10.18
C ALA A 101 4.10 -10.88 -11.14
N GLY A 102 3.69 -9.64 -11.43
CA GLY A 102 2.69 -9.36 -12.46
C GLY A 102 3.16 -9.93 -13.80
N ARG A 103 2.29 -10.70 -14.46
CA ARG A 103 2.57 -11.27 -15.77
C ARG A 103 2.74 -10.14 -16.78
N THR A 104 3.97 -9.90 -17.21
CA THR A 104 4.28 -9.14 -18.42
C THR A 104 3.99 -10.01 -19.65
N THR A 105 2.71 -10.19 -19.98
CA THR A 105 2.27 -10.79 -21.25
C THR A 105 1.21 -9.86 -21.83
N VAL A 106 1.34 -9.26 -23.02
CA VAL A 106 2.10 -9.62 -24.22
C VAL A 106 2.52 -8.32 -24.91
N LYS A 107 3.77 -8.26 -25.40
CA LYS A 107 4.17 -7.32 -26.46
C LYS A 107 3.32 -7.65 -27.68
N ALA A 108 2.17 -7.01 -27.82
CA ALA A 108 1.41 -7.05 -29.06
C ALA A 108 2.19 -6.20 -30.05
N ASP A 109 2.94 -6.85 -30.95
CA ASP A 109 3.33 -6.21 -32.20
C ASP A 109 2.04 -5.86 -32.95
N VAL A 110 1.56 -4.63 -32.77
CA VAL A 110 0.51 -4.06 -33.61
C VAL A 110 1.19 -3.11 -34.59
N PRO A 111 1.08 -3.33 -35.92
CA PRO A 111 1.57 -2.37 -36.89
C PRO A 111 0.78 -1.07 -36.75
N SER A 112 1.48 0.06 -36.83
CA SER A 112 0.88 1.41 -36.87
C SER A 112 -0.34 1.46 -37.77
N SER A 113 -1.46 1.89 -37.20
CA SER A 113 -2.48 2.59 -37.95
C SER A 113 -2.93 3.78 -37.13
N GLU A 114 -2.49 4.96 -37.57
CA GLU A 114 -3.00 6.27 -37.15
C GLU A 114 -4.50 6.32 -37.41
N THR A 115 -5.32 6.80 -36.45
CA THR A 115 -6.50 7.65 -36.72
C THR A 115 -6.98 8.34 -35.43
N GLU A 116 -6.97 9.68 -35.50
CA GLU A 116 -7.58 10.77 -34.72
C GLU A 116 -8.40 10.56 -33.42
N ALA A 117 -8.14 11.47 -32.47
CA ALA A 117 -8.84 11.70 -31.21
C ALA A 117 -10.14 12.52 -31.36
N PRO A 118 -11.02 12.49 -30.32
CA PRO A 118 -11.58 13.76 -29.84
C PRO A 118 -11.51 13.90 -28.31
N VAL A 119 -11.25 15.15 -27.89
CA VAL A 119 -11.16 15.64 -26.51
C VAL A 119 -12.56 15.86 -25.90
N PRO A 120 -12.75 15.68 -24.57
CA PRO A 120 -13.74 16.47 -23.84
C PRO A 120 -13.12 17.33 -22.72
N SER A 121 -13.67 18.54 -22.57
CA SER A 121 -13.38 19.56 -21.53
C SER A 121 -13.84 19.15 -20.12
N PRO A 122 -13.27 19.74 -19.05
CA PRO A 122 -13.50 19.32 -17.67
C PRO A 122 -14.63 20.12 -16.98
N SER A 123 -15.50 19.46 -16.22
CA SER A 123 -16.31 20.13 -15.19
C SER A 123 -16.58 19.21 -13.98
N GLU A 124 -16.09 19.70 -12.84
CA GLU A 124 -16.57 19.57 -11.45
C GLU A 124 -16.50 18.23 -10.67
N THR A 125 -15.40 18.13 -9.91
CA THR A 125 -15.31 17.87 -8.45
C THR A 125 -16.15 16.76 -7.80
N GLU A 126 -15.53 15.59 -7.65
CA GLU A 126 -15.60 14.81 -6.40
C GLU A 126 -14.18 14.34 -6.04
N ALA A 127 -13.70 14.79 -4.88
CA ALA A 127 -12.41 14.40 -4.36
C ALA A 127 -12.56 13.21 -3.40
N VAL A 128 -11.54 12.36 -3.43
CA VAL A 128 -11.19 11.30 -2.46
C VAL A 128 -11.73 9.90 -2.78
N THR A 129 -11.32 9.36 -3.93
CA THR A 129 -10.84 7.96 -4.03
C THR A 129 -9.79 7.84 -5.14
N THR A 130 -8.81 8.74 -5.13
CA THR A 130 -7.90 9.01 -6.26
C THR A 130 -6.45 8.69 -5.94
N THR A 131 -6.14 7.49 -5.46
CA THR A 131 -4.72 7.13 -5.23
C THR A 131 -4.30 5.81 -5.85
N LEU A 132 -5.15 4.77 -5.88
CA LEU A 132 -4.77 3.47 -6.46
C LEU A 132 -5.31 3.24 -7.88
N LEU A 133 -6.54 3.65 -8.17
CA LEU A 133 -7.14 3.44 -9.50
C LEU A 133 -6.56 4.41 -10.53
N SER A 134 -6.41 5.69 -10.16
CA SER A 134 -5.86 6.72 -11.05
C SER A 134 -4.39 6.46 -11.43
N TYR A 135 -3.57 5.97 -10.49
CA TYR A 135 -2.15 5.69 -10.76
C TYR A 135 -1.97 4.58 -11.82
N ARG A 136 -2.88 3.59 -11.86
CA ARG A 136 -2.82 2.51 -12.86
C ARG A 136 -3.63 2.77 -14.13
N VAL A 137 -4.69 3.57 -14.10
CA VAL A 137 -5.43 3.89 -15.33
C VAL A 137 -4.55 4.70 -16.29
N SER A 138 -3.67 5.57 -15.78
CA SER A 138 -2.68 6.29 -16.60
C SER A 138 -1.57 5.41 -17.15
N GLU A 139 -1.15 4.36 -16.44
CA GLU A 139 -0.03 3.50 -16.86
C GLU A 139 -0.46 2.23 -17.62
N SER A 140 -1.75 1.85 -17.57
CA SER A 140 -2.27 0.61 -18.18
C SER A 140 -3.42 0.81 -19.18
N GLU A 141 -3.72 2.06 -19.56
CA GLU A 141 -4.87 2.43 -20.41
C GLU A 141 -6.21 1.77 -19.97
N GLY A 142 -6.32 1.42 -18.68
CA GLY A 142 -7.53 0.81 -18.10
C GLY A 142 -7.78 -0.67 -18.44
N ASN A 143 -6.83 -1.42 -19.01
CA ASN A 143 -7.11 -2.76 -19.54
C ASN A 143 -6.80 -3.92 -18.58
N LEU A 144 -7.47 -3.95 -17.42
CA LEU A 144 -7.30 -4.97 -16.38
C LEU A 144 -7.65 -6.40 -16.84
N LYS A 145 -8.64 -6.53 -17.74
CA LYS A 145 -9.06 -7.84 -18.29
C LYS A 145 -8.00 -8.48 -19.19
N ALA A 146 -7.27 -7.69 -19.98
CA ALA A 146 -6.20 -8.19 -20.85
C ALA A 146 -5.02 -8.81 -20.05
N GLN A 147 -4.92 -8.48 -18.76
CA GLN A 147 -3.89 -9.00 -17.85
C GLN A 147 -4.37 -10.24 -17.07
N GLY A 148 -5.54 -10.80 -17.40
CA GLY A 148 -6.10 -11.98 -16.75
C GLY A 148 -6.67 -11.74 -15.35
N TRP A 149 -6.92 -10.48 -14.99
CA TRP A 149 -7.56 -10.09 -13.74
C TRP A 149 -9.03 -9.76 -14.00
N GLU A 150 -9.93 -10.58 -13.47
CA GLU A 150 -11.36 -10.26 -13.41
C GLU A 150 -11.69 -9.63 -12.06
N PRO A 151 -12.45 -8.51 -12.01
CA PRO A 151 -12.89 -7.95 -10.75
C PRO A 151 -13.85 -8.93 -10.06
N ALA A 152 -13.37 -9.60 -9.02
CA ALA A 152 -14.25 -10.36 -8.13
C ALA A 152 -15.01 -9.34 -7.27
N GLY A 153 -16.26 -9.07 -7.64
CA GLY A 153 -17.18 -8.24 -6.87
C GLY A 153 -17.46 -8.88 -5.51
N GLY A 154 -16.65 -8.55 -4.51
CA GLY A 154 -16.95 -8.85 -3.11
C GLY A 154 -18.07 -7.94 -2.64
N LYS A 155 -19.26 -8.50 -2.40
CA LYS A 155 -20.27 -7.82 -1.59
C LYS A 155 -19.86 -7.95 -0.14
N ALA A 156 -19.59 -6.82 0.51
CA ALA A 156 -19.65 -6.76 1.96
C ALA A 156 -21.13 -6.85 2.35
N GLU A 157 -21.49 -7.91 3.07
CA GLU A 157 -22.77 -8.06 3.76
C GLU A 157 -22.62 -7.60 5.20
#